data_AF-A0A920DXG2-F1
#
_entry.id   AF-A0A920DXG2-F1
#
_cell.length_a   1.000
_cell.length_b   1.000
_cell.length_c   1.000
_cell.angle_alpha   90.00
_cell.angle_beta   90.00
_cell.angle_gamma   90.00
#
_symmetry.space_group_name_H-M   'P 1'
#
loop_
_entity.id
_entity.type
_entity.pdbx_description
1 polymer ?
#
loop_
_entity_poly.entity_id
_entity_poly.type
_entity_poly.pdbx_seq_one_letter_code
_entity_poly.pdbx_strand_id
1 'polypeptide(L)' 'MAQFTRIEVATTIKEVGMIPLFFNNDLELSKKVLKACYDGGAKLLEFTARGDFAHEVFGDLIKYTVKELPGMIMV' A
#
# COMPACT_ATOMS: atom_id res chain seq x y z
N MET A 1 0.40 15.45 7.09
CA MET A 1 0.63 14.46 8.18
C MET A 1 0.31 13.09 7.65
N ALA A 2 1.00 12.04 8.11
CA ALA A 2 0.66 10.67 7.75
C ALA A 2 -0.74 10.32 8.30
N GLN A 3 -1.50 9.53 7.54
CA GLN A 3 -2.86 9.12 7.93
C GLN A 3 -2.86 8.16 9.12
N PHE A 4 -1.79 7.38 9.29
CA PHE A 4 -1.64 6.38 10.34
C PHE A 4 -0.38 6.66 11.16
N THR A 5 -0.48 6.47 12.46
CA THR A 5 0.65 6.51 13.38
C THR A 5 1.51 5.25 13.26
N ARG A 6 2.76 5.33 13.68
CA ARG A 6 3.66 4.17 13.71
C ARG A 6 3.13 3.01 14.56
N ILE A 7 2.37 3.31 15.61
CA ILE A 7 1.76 2.28 16.49
C ILE A 7 0.62 1.57 15.76
N GLU A 8 -0.25 2.30 15.05
CA GLU A 8 -1.34 1.69 14.26
C GLU A 8 -0.81 0.78 13.16
N VAL A 9 0.26 1.20 12.46
CA VAL A 9 0.93 0.37 11.46
C VAL A 9 1.47 -0.91 12.11
N ALA A 10 2.21 -0.82 13.20
CA ALA A 10 2.78 -1.99 13.88
C ALA A 10 1.71 -2.95 14.42
N THR A 11 0.61 -2.42 14.97
CA THR A 11 -0.53 -3.23 15.42
C THR A 11 -1.20 -3.93 14.25
N THR A 12 -1.41 -3.24 13.13
CA THR A 12 -2.00 -3.83 11.92
C THR A 12 -1.12 -4.95 11.35
N ILE A 13 0.20 -4.77 11.32
CA ILE A 13 1.15 -5.82 10.93
C ILE A 13 0.98 -7.06 11.81
N LYS A 14 0.88 -6.87 13.12
CA LYS A 14 0.70 -7.97 14.08
C LYS A 14 -0.64 -8.69 13.91
N GLU A 15 -1.72 -7.96 13.63
CA GLU A 15 -3.06 -8.52 13.44
C GLU A 15 -3.20 -9.28 12.12
N VAL A 16 -2.69 -8.72 11.02
CA VAL A 16 -2.74 -9.34 9.68
C VAL A 16 -1.78 -10.52 9.59
N GLY A 17 -0.66 -10.49 10.33
CA GLY A 17 0.33 -11.57 10.37
C GLY A 17 1.18 -11.74 9.11
N MET A 18 0.98 -10.87 8.10
CA MET A 18 1.77 -10.83 6.88
C MET A 18 1.87 -9.41 6.31
N ILE A 19 2.94 -9.15 5.57
CA ILE A 19 3.17 -7.90 4.83
C ILE A 19 3.41 -8.27 3.37
N PRO A 20 2.41 -8.12 2.48
CA PRO A 20 2.63 -8.22 1.04
C PRO A 20 3.63 -7.16 0.60
N LEU A 21 4.73 -7.58 0.02
CA LEU A 21 5.78 -6.71 -0.51
C LEU A 21 5.72 -6.73 -2.03
N PHE A 22 5.63 -5.55 -2.65
CA PHE A 22 5.41 -5.43 -4.09
C PHE A 22 6.17 -4.24 -4.70
N PHE A 23 6.42 -4.32 -6.01
CA PHE A 23 6.85 -3.20 -6.84
C PHE A 23 6.54 -3.47 -8.31
N ASN A 24 6.07 -2.44 -9.01
CA ASN A 24 6.03 -2.38 -10.47
C ASN A 24 5.99 -0.91 -10.91
N ASN A 25 6.59 -0.59 -12.06
CA ASN A 25 6.55 0.77 -12.62
C ASN A 25 5.23 1.10 -13.31
N ASP A 26 4.45 0.10 -13.71
CA ASP A 26 3.12 0.30 -14.28
C ASP A 26 2.12 0.64 -13.16
N LEU A 27 1.66 1.90 -13.16
CA LEU A 27 0.69 2.40 -12.17
C LEU A 27 -0.65 1.65 -12.24
N GLU A 28 -1.15 1.32 -13.43
CA GLU A 28 -2.45 0.66 -13.59
C GLU A 28 -2.38 -0.79 -13.14
N LEU A 29 -1.29 -1.48 -13.43
CA LEU A 29 -1.03 -2.81 -12.85
C LEU A 29 -0.90 -2.73 -11.33
N SER A 30 -0.18 -1.74 -10.81
CA SER A 30 0.01 -1.56 -9.38
C SER A 30 -1.30 -1.30 -8.64
N LYS A 31 -2.20 -0.48 -9.20
CA LYS A 31 -3.56 -0.28 -8.66
C LYS A 31 -4.36 -1.58 -8.62
N LYS A 32 -4.30 -2.39 -9.68
CA LYS A 32 -5.01 -3.69 -9.74
C LYS A 32 -4.50 -4.66 -8.68
N VAL A 33 -3.18 -4.78 -8.53
CA VAL A 33 -2.56 -5.64 -7.51
C VAL A 33 -2.94 -5.15 -6.11
N LEU A 34 -2.83 -3.85 -5.86
CA LEU A 34 -3.18 -3.25 -4.58
C LEU A 34 -4.65 -3.48 -4.22
N LYS A 35 -5.57 -3.26 -5.18
CA LYS A 35 -6.99 -3.53 -5.00
C LYS A 35 -7.26 -5.01 -4.75
N ALA A 36 -6.59 -5.91 -5.47
CA ALA A 36 -6.76 -7.35 -5.26
C ALA A 36 -6.33 -7.77 -3.84
N CYS A 37 -5.22 -7.21 -3.32
CA CYS A 37 -4.82 -7.43 -1.93
C CYS A 37 -5.87 -6.91 -0.94
N TYR A 38 -6.38 -5.70 -1.16
CA TYR A 38 -7.42 -5.09 -0.32
C TYR A 38 -8.72 -5.92 -0.33
N ASP A 39 -9.21 -6.30 -1.51
CA ASP A 39 -10.40 -7.15 -1.67
C ASP A 39 -10.21 -8.53 -1.04
N GLY A 40 -8.97 -9.04 -1.03
CA GLY A 40 -8.56 -10.26 -0.33
C GLY A 40 -8.47 -10.14 1.19
N GLY A 41 -8.74 -8.95 1.75
CA GLY A 41 -8.75 -8.69 3.19
C GLY A 41 -7.41 -8.21 3.76
N ALA A 42 -6.41 -7.95 2.92
CA ALA A 42 -5.19 -7.29 3.38
C ALA A 42 -5.50 -5.85 3.79
N LYS A 43 -4.94 -5.42 4.92
CA LYS A 43 -5.04 -4.02 5.39
C LYS A 43 -3.74 -3.24 5.26
N LEU A 44 -2.71 -3.89 4.74
CA LEU A 44 -1.38 -3.32 4.60
C LEU A 44 -0.68 -3.89 3.38
N LEU A 45 0.07 -3.05 2.66
CA LEU A 45 0.98 -3.45 1.58
C LEU A 45 2.23 -2.57 1.62
N GLU A 46 3.40 -3.20 1.44
CA GLU A 46 4.68 -2.52 1.29
C GLU A 46 5.00 -2.32 -0.20
N PHE A 47 5.18 -1.08 -0.63
CA PHE A 47 5.60 -0.74 -1.99
C PHE A 47 7.08 -0.35 -1.98
N THR A 48 7.92 -1.22 -2.52
CA THR A 48 9.37 -1.03 -2.43
C THR A 48 9.88 -0.02 -3.46
N ALA A 49 10.83 0.82 -3.04
CA ALA A 49 11.51 1.77 -3.93
C ALA A 49 12.55 1.07 -4.83
N ARG A 50 12.09 0.22 -5.75
CA ARG A 50 12.94 -0.62 -6.63
C ARG A 50 12.83 -0.26 -8.11
N GLY A 51 12.99 1.02 -8.45
CA GLY A 51 13.08 1.46 -9.83
C GLY A 51 13.18 2.97 -9.95
N ASP A 52 13.50 3.44 -11.15
CA ASP A 52 13.54 4.86 -11.45
C ASP A 52 12.15 5.47 -11.20
N PHE A 53 12.13 6.62 -10.51
CA PHE A 53 10.89 7.33 -10.18
C PHE A 53 9.84 6.52 -9.41
N ALA A 54 10.23 5.44 -8.70
CA ALA A 54 9.30 4.63 -7.90
C ALA A 54 8.48 5.44 -6.87
N HIS A 55 9.05 6.54 -6.37
CA HIS A 55 8.37 7.46 -5.45
C HIS A 55 7.20 8.22 -6.09
N GLU A 56 7.22 8.45 -7.41
CA GLU A 56 6.10 9.05 -8.14
C GLU A 56 4.93 8.07 -8.24
N VAL A 57 5.23 6.82 -8.64
CA VAL A 57 4.25 5.71 -8.66
C VAL A 57 3.64 5.51 -7.28
N PHE A 58 4.49 5.48 -6.24
CA PHE A 58 4.04 5.39 -4.86
C PHE A 58 3.13 6.56 -4.47
N GLY A 59 3.49 7.80 -4.82
CA GLY A 59 2.68 8.97 -4.56
C GLY A 59 1.28 8.89 -5.18
N ASP A 60 1.18 8.37 -6.41
CA ASP A 60 -0.11 8.18 -7.08
C ASP A 60 -0.91 6.99 -6.50
N LEU A 61 -0.24 5.92 -6.07
CA LEU A 61 -0.88 4.81 -5.34
C LEU A 61 -1.44 5.26 -3.99
N ILE A 62 -0.74 6.14 -3.26
CA ILE A 62 -1.26 6.72 -2.01
C ILE A 62 -2.55 7.51 -2.28
N LYS A 63 -2.57 8.37 -3.29
CA LYS A 63 -3.78 9.14 -3.65
C LYS A 63 -4.95 8.21 -4.00
N TYR A 64 -4.69 7.17 -4.78
CA TYR A 64 -5.67 6.13 -5.11
C TYR A 64 -6.18 5.41 -3.86
N THR A 65 -5.28 5.02 -2.97
CA THR A 65 -5.59 4.33 -1.71
C THR A 65 -6.52 5.15 -0.82
N VAL A 66 -6.17 6.41 -0.59
CA VAL A 66 -6.97 7.33 0.24
C VAL A 66 -8.40 7.48 -0.31
N LYS A 67 -8.55 7.50 -1.64
CA LYS A 67 -9.83 7.72 -2.30
C LYS A 67 -10.68 6.45 -2.40
N GLU A 68 -10.08 5.33 -2.75
CA GLU A 68 -10.80 4.12 -3.21
C GLU A 68 -10.68 2.95 -2.23
N LEU A 69 -9.66 2.91 -1.37
CA LEU A 69 -9.34 1.80 -0.47
C LEU A 69 -9.24 2.27 0.99
N PRO A 70 -10.36 2.73 1.60
CA PRO A 70 -10.34 3.31 2.93
C PRO A 70 -9.80 2.33 3.97
N GLY A 71 -8.82 2.78 4.76
CA GLY A 71 -8.19 1.96 5.80
C GLY A 71 -7.04 1.07 5.32
N MET A 72 -6.74 1.06 4.01
CA MET A 72 -5.54 0.40 3.51
C MET A 72 -4.29 1.20 3.87
N ILE A 73 -3.33 0.53 4.52
CA ILE A 73 -2.04 1.12 4.88
C ILE A 73 -1.03 0.80 3.78
N MET A 74 -0.39 1.83 3.26
CA MET A 74 0.72 1.71 2.31
C MET A 74 2.01 2.11 3.02
N VAL A 75 2.99 1.21 3.02
CA VAL A 75 4.32 1.42 3.62
C VAL A 75 5.43 1.34 2.60
#